data_AF-M0R620-F1
#
_entry.id   AF-M0R620-F1
#
_cell.length_a   1.000
_cell.length_b   1.000
_cell.length_c   1.000
_cell.angle_alpha   90.00
_cell.angle_beta   90.00
_cell.angle_gamma   90.00
#
_symmetry.space_group_name_H-M   'P 1'
#
loop_
_entity.id
_entity.type
_entity.pdbx_description
1 polymer ?
#
loop_
_entity_poly.entity_id
_entity_poly.type
_entity_poly.pdbx_seq_one_letter_code
_entity_poly.pdbx_strand_id
1 'polypeptide(L)'
;MKLLLLLLCLGLTLVCGHAEEASSTTGNRDVDKFSIVVASDKREKIEENGSMRVFVEHIDVLENSLGFKFRIKVNGECRELYLVAYKMPKDGEYFVEYDGANTFYILKTDYDRYVMFHLVNFKNGETFQVMVLYSRTKDLSSDVKEKFAKLCEAHGITRDNIIDLTKTGKSGLTYFSHPEYYIIEEINLGDWLSASC
;
A
#
# COMPACT_ATOMS: atom_id res chain seq x y z
N MET A 1 -47.21 -49.49 46.35
CA MET A 1 -48.14 -48.35 46.45
C MET A 1 -47.78 -47.35 45.37
N LYS A 2 -48.69 -47.14 44.42
CA LYS A 2 -48.57 -46.15 43.35
C LYS A 2 -48.64 -44.74 43.96
N LEU A 3 -47.75 -43.87 43.50
CA LEU A 3 -48.09 -42.51 43.09
C LEU A 3 -48.68 -41.57 44.18
N LEU A 4 -47.83 -41.03 45.06
CA LEU A 4 -47.93 -39.62 45.43
C LEU A 4 -46.81 -38.92 44.66
N LEU A 5 -47.11 -38.38 43.47
CA LEU A 5 -47.39 -36.96 43.28
C LEU A 5 -46.25 -36.11 43.86
N LEU A 6 -45.29 -35.74 43.01
CA LEU A 6 -45.31 -34.45 42.30
C LEU A 6 -45.00 -33.31 43.27
N LEU A 7 -43.89 -32.60 42.99
CA LEU A 7 -43.57 -31.20 43.31
C LEU A 7 -42.17 -31.06 43.92
N LEU A 8 -41.17 -30.89 43.06
CA LEU A 8 -40.03 -29.98 43.24
C LEU A 8 -39.17 -30.10 41.97
N CYS A 9 -39.60 -29.45 40.90
CA CYS A 9 -39.28 -28.05 40.58
C CYS A 9 -38.00 -27.96 39.74
N LEU A 10 -38.25 -27.75 38.45
CA LEU A 10 -37.57 -26.82 37.54
C LEU A 10 -36.04 -26.80 37.54
N GLY A 11 -35.50 -27.28 36.42
CA GLY A 11 -34.76 -26.38 35.55
C GLY A 11 -33.26 -26.36 35.75
N LEU A 12 -32.56 -27.26 35.07
CA LEU A 12 -31.23 -26.95 34.56
C LEU A 12 -31.08 -27.53 33.16
N THR A 13 -31.85 -26.99 32.22
CA THR A 13 -31.50 -27.09 30.79
C THR A 13 -30.30 -26.19 30.58
N LEU A 14 -29.10 -26.73 30.71
CA LEU A 14 -27.88 -26.06 30.28
C LEU A 14 -27.98 -25.99 28.75
N VAL A 15 -28.46 -24.85 28.26
CA VAL A 15 -28.40 -24.49 26.84
C VAL A 15 -26.94 -24.62 26.46
N CYS A 16 -26.65 -25.59 25.59
CA CYS A 16 -25.36 -25.75 24.96
C CYS A 16 -25.17 -24.50 24.11
N GLY A 17 -24.58 -23.46 24.71
CA GLY A 17 -24.02 -22.36 23.96
C GLY A 17 -23.06 -23.01 22.99
N HIS A 18 -23.46 -23.07 21.72
CA HIS A 18 -22.47 -23.17 20.68
C HIS A 18 -21.51 -22.04 21.02
N ALA A 19 -20.27 -22.42 21.36
CA ALA A 19 -19.16 -21.55 21.08
C ALA A 19 -19.26 -21.34 19.58
N GLU A 20 -20.00 -20.30 19.20
CA GLU A 20 -19.76 -19.57 17.99
C GLU A 20 -18.29 -19.23 18.15
N GLU A 21 -17.44 -20.07 17.55
CA GLU A 21 -16.11 -19.67 17.21
C GLU A 21 -16.36 -18.33 16.53
N ALA A 22 -16.09 -17.27 17.28
CA ALA A 22 -15.68 -16.02 16.72
C ALA A 22 -14.39 -16.39 15.98
N SER A 23 -14.56 -16.99 14.80
CA SER A 23 -13.99 -16.50 13.58
C SER A 23 -14.00 -15.00 13.74
N SER A 24 -12.92 -14.49 14.34
CA SER A 24 -12.42 -13.18 14.04
C SER A 24 -12.11 -13.28 12.56
N THR A 25 -13.16 -13.13 11.76
CA THR A 25 -13.09 -12.42 10.49
C THR A 25 -12.56 -11.06 10.92
N THR A 26 -11.25 -11.01 11.14
CA THR A 26 -10.43 -9.82 11.02
C THR A 26 -10.69 -9.48 9.57
N GLY A 27 -11.82 -8.81 9.33
CA GLY A 27 -12.26 -8.45 8.01
C GLY A 27 -11.12 -7.62 7.51
N ASN A 28 -10.33 -8.22 6.63
CA ASN A 28 -9.42 -7.52 5.77
C ASN A 28 -10.34 -6.59 5.00
N ARG A 29 -10.62 -5.42 5.58
CA ARG A 29 -11.35 -4.38 4.90
C ARG A 29 -10.40 -4.05 3.76
N ASP A 30 -10.74 -4.55 2.58
CA ASP A 30 -10.15 -4.18 1.29
C ASP A 30 -10.33 -2.67 1.14
N VAL A 31 -9.48 -1.92 1.83
CA VAL A 31 -9.34 -0.50 1.65
C VAL A 31 -8.26 -0.37 0.60
N ASP A 32 -8.65 0.14 -0.56
CA ASP A 32 -7.73 0.51 -1.62
C ASP A 32 -6.56 1.30 -1.01
N LYS A 33 -5.35 0.84 -1.32
CA LYS A 33 -4.13 1.56 -0.98
C LYS A 33 -3.73 2.39 -2.19
N PHE A 34 -3.12 3.54 -1.92
CA PHE A 34 -2.66 4.47 -2.93
C PHE A 34 -1.15 4.64 -2.81
N SER A 35 -0.44 4.59 -3.95
CA SER A 35 0.95 4.97 -4.01
C SER A 35 1.09 6.49 -4.03
N ILE A 36 1.70 7.08 -2.99
CA ILE A 36 1.77 8.54 -2.82
C ILE A 36 3.15 9.07 -3.24
N VAL A 37 4.23 8.50 -2.69
CA VAL A 37 5.60 8.95 -2.97
C VAL A 37 6.50 7.73 -3.16
N VAL A 38 7.40 7.81 -4.13
CA VAL A 38 8.48 6.84 -4.34
C VAL A 38 9.81 7.57 -4.43
N ALA A 39 10.87 6.96 -3.90
CA ALA A 39 12.22 7.52 -3.90
C ALA A 39 13.25 6.41 -4.18
N SER A 40 14.34 6.73 -4.88
CA SER A 40 15.42 5.77 -5.14
C SER A 40 16.73 6.47 -5.41
N ASP A 41 17.86 5.92 -4.97
CA ASP A 41 19.19 6.38 -5.39
C ASP A 41 19.48 6.12 -6.87
N LYS A 42 18.74 5.22 -7.52
CA LYS A 42 18.69 5.02 -8.98
C LYS A 42 17.36 5.50 -9.53
N ARG A 43 17.26 6.80 -9.79
CA ARG A 43 16.01 7.47 -10.18
C ARG A 43 15.33 6.83 -11.40
N GLU A 44 16.09 6.35 -12.37
CA GLU A 44 15.58 5.66 -13.57
C GLU A 44 14.75 4.41 -13.25
N LYS A 45 14.93 3.80 -12.06
CA LYS A 45 14.13 2.66 -11.61
C LYS A 45 12.70 3.04 -11.23
N ILE A 46 12.44 4.29 -10.88
CA ILE A 46 11.15 4.77 -10.34
C ILE A 46 10.46 5.81 -11.23
N GLU A 47 11.10 6.18 -12.34
CA GLU A 47 10.53 7.02 -13.40
C GLU A 47 9.55 6.23 -14.29
N GLU A 48 8.95 6.90 -15.27
CA GLU A 48 8.05 6.27 -16.23
C GLU A 48 8.75 5.10 -16.94
N ASN A 49 8.10 3.93 -16.97
CA ASN A 49 8.66 2.64 -17.44
C ASN A 49 9.81 2.06 -16.60
N GLY A 50 10.18 2.70 -15.49
CA GLY A 50 11.10 2.14 -14.52
C GLY A 50 10.54 0.87 -13.90
N SER A 51 11.37 -0.14 -13.69
CA SER A 51 10.92 -1.45 -13.17
C SER A 51 10.30 -1.37 -11.78
N MET A 52 10.68 -0.39 -10.96
CA MET A 52 10.15 -0.18 -9.61
C MET A 52 9.01 0.85 -9.57
N ARG A 53 8.52 1.31 -10.74
CA ARG A 53 7.32 2.16 -10.87
C ARG A 53 6.05 1.32 -10.70
N VAL A 54 5.78 0.89 -9.47
CA VAL A 54 4.64 0.04 -9.13
C VAL A 54 3.60 0.77 -8.27
N PHE A 55 2.32 0.54 -8.56
CA PHE A 55 1.20 1.17 -7.87
C PHE A 55 0.45 0.14 -7.03
N VAL A 56 0.42 0.31 -5.71
CA VAL A 56 -0.26 -0.66 -4.83
C VAL A 56 -1.77 -0.58 -5.03
N GLU A 57 -2.44 -1.74 -5.05
CA GLU A 57 -3.90 -1.85 -4.98
C GLU A 57 -4.30 -2.30 -3.57
N HIS A 58 -3.79 -3.45 -3.12
CA HIS A 58 -3.92 -3.90 -1.74
C HIS A 58 -2.66 -4.66 -1.27
N ILE A 59 -2.56 -4.83 0.05
CA ILE A 59 -1.52 -5.63 0.69
C ILE A 59 -2.22 -6.53 1.68
N ASP A 60 -2.04 -7.83 1.50
CA ASP A 60 -2.57 -8.89 2.33
C ASP A 60 -1.54 -9.32 3.36
N VAL A 61 -1.95 -9.36 4.62
CA VAL A 61 -1.12 -9.91 5.69
C VAL A 61 -1.49 -11.38 5.86
N LEU A 62 -0.55 -12.26 5.52
CA LEU A 62 -0.69 -13.70 5.65
C LEU A 62 0.14 -14.19 6.84
N GLU A 63 0.02 -15.46 7.23
CA GLU A 63 0.62 -16.00 8.46
C GLU A 63 2.14 -15.75 8.57
N ASN A 64 2.89 -15.88 7.47
CA ASN A 64 4.35 -15.68 7.42
C ASN A 64 4.83 -14.92 6.17
N SER A 65 3.90 -14.25 5.50
CA SER A 65 4.17 -13.55 4.24
C SER A 65 3.28 -12.33 4.07
N LEU A 66 3.67 -11.46 3.15
CA LEU A 66 2.86 -10.33 2.69
C LEU A 66 2.53 -10.55 1.22
N GLY A 67 1.25 -10.60 0.90
CA GLY A 67 0.77 -10.56 -0.48
C GLY A 67 0.64 -9.10 -0.92
N PHE A 68 1.09 -8.79 -2.12
CA PHE A 68 0.92 -7.48 -2.72
C PHE A 68 0.28 -7.63 -4.09
N LYS A 69 -0.81 -6.91 -4.32
CA LYS A 69 -1.34 -6.68 -5.65
C LYS A 69 -0.97 -5.28 -6.08
N PHE A 70 -0.28 -5.19 -7.22
CA PHE A 70 0.14 -3.94 -7.84
C PHE A 70 -0.47 -3.78 -9.23
N ARG A 71 -0.57 -2.52 -9.68
CA ARG A 71 -0.61 -2.17 -11.10
C ARG A 71 0.76 -1.69 -11.56
N ILE A 72 1.15 -2.11 -12.75
CA ILE A 72 2.36 -1.67 -13.45
C ILE A 72 2.01 -1.28 -14.89
N LYS A 73 2.81 -0.38 -15.48
CA LYS A 73 2.64 0.01 -16.87
C LYS A 73 3.67 -0.71 -17.73
N VAL A 74 3.19 -1.47 -18.71
CA VAL A 74 4.01 -2.22 -19.67
C VAL A 74 3.57 -1.85 -21.07
N ASN A 75 4.47 -1.29 -21.88
CA ASN A 75 4.18 -0.84 -23.25
C ASN A 75 2.98 0.12 -23.34
N GLY A 76 2.84 1.00 -22.36
CA GLY A 76 1.72 1.95 -22.30
C GLY A 76 0.44 1.39 -21.68
N GLU A 77 0.33 0.08 -21.46
CA GLU A 77 -0.86 -0.57 -20.92
C GLU A 77 -0.70 -0.94 -19.44
N CYS A 78 -1.76 -0.78 -18.67
CA CYS A 78 -1.78 -1.14 -17.26
C CYS A 78 -2.06 -2.63 -17.06
N ARG A 79 -1.19 -3.29 -16.30
CA ARG A 79 -1.23 -4.72 -16.01
C ARG A 79 -1.19 -4.96 -14.51
N GLU A 80 -1.83 -6.03 -14.08
CA GLU A 80 -1.74 -6.50 -12.70
C GLU A 80 -0.42 -7.25 -12.48
N LEU A 81 0.18 -7.05 -11.30
CA LEU A 81 1.35 -7.76 -10.82
C LEU A 81 1.06 -8.24 -9.39
N TYR A 82 1.24 -9.53 -9.15
CA TYR A 82 1.08 -10.11 -7.83
C TYR A 82 2.45 -10.57 -7.32
N LEU A 83 2.81 -10.14 -6.12
CA LEU A 83 4.06 -10.51 -5.47
C LEU A 83 3.77 -11.04 -4.07
N VAL A 84 4.48 -12.08 -3.65
CA VAL A 84 4.44 -12.60 -2.27
C VAL A 84 5.81 -12.42 -1.67
N ALA A 85 5.88 -11.66 -0.59
CA ALA A 85 7.10 -11.45 0.18
C ALA A 85 7.12 -12.36 1.40
N TYR A 86 8.23 -13.04 1.63
CA TYR A 86 8.40 -13.97 2.75
C TYR A 86 9.20 -13.32 3.87
N LYS A 87 8.82 -13.60 5.12
CA LYS A 87 9.59 -13.14 6.28
C LYS A 87 10.95 -13.84 6.31
N MET A 88 12.02 -13.07 6.46
CA MET A 88 13.39 -13.57 6.60
C MET A 88 13.70 -13.92 8.06
N PRO A 89 14.75 -14.73 8.33
CA PRO A 89 15.17 -15.03 9.71
C PRO A 89 15.56 -13.80 10.52
N LYS A 90 16.06 -12.76 9.84
CA LYS A 90 16.34 -11.47 10.47
C LYS A 90 15.03 -10.75 10.74
N ASP A 91 14.84 -10.32 12.00
CA ASP A 91 13.57 -9.77 12.42
C ASP A 91 13.16 -8.51 11.64
N GLY A 92 11.88 -8.45 11.29
CA GLY A 92 11.29 -7.37 10.49
C GLY A 92 11.70 -7.30 9.02
N GLU A 93 12.61 -8.16 8.56
CA GLU A 93 13.05 -8.21 7.16
C GLU A 93 12.17 -9.16 6.34
N TYR A 94 11.83 -8.74 5.12
CA TYR A 94 11.11 -9.54 4.15
C TYR A 94 11.92 -9.67 2.87
N PHE A 95 11.68 -10.75 2.12
CA PHE A 95 12.30 -11.02 0.84
C PHE A 95 11.25 -11.22 -0.25
N VAL A 96 11.48 -10.65 -1.43
CA VAL A 96 10.63 -10.82 -2.62
C VAL A 96 11.47 -10.75 -3.90
N GLU A 97 11.18 -11.62 -4.87
CA GLU A 97 11.82 -11.58 -6.19
C GLU A 97 10.99 -10.75 -7.17
N TYR A 98 11.58 -9.66 -7.66
CA TYR A 98 11.03 -8.81 -8.72
C TYR A 98 12.13 -7.88 -9.23
N ASP A 99 12.42 -7.92 -10.54
CA ASP A 99 13.59 -7.24 -11.13
C ASP A 99 14.89 -7.49 -10.34
N GLY A 100 15.12 -8.74 -9.91
CA GLY A 100 16.21 -9.12 -9.01
C GLY A 100 15.71 -9.55 -7.63
N ALA A 101 16.66 -9.73 -6.72
CA ALA A 101 16.39 -10.06 -5.32
C ALA A 101 16.13 -8.77 -4.53
N ASN A 102 15.04 -8.71 -3.78
CA ASN A 102 14.73 -7.55 -2.95
C ASN A 102 14.61 -7.97 -1.48
N THR A 103 15.28 -7.25 -0.60
CA THR A 103 14.98 -7.28 0.84
C THR A 103 14.35 -5.97 1.25
N PHE A 104 13.37 -5.99 2.15
CA PHE A 104 12.75 -4.75 2.62
C PHE A 104 12.31 -4.82 4.08
N TYR A 105 12.16 -3.63 4.65
CA TYR A 105 11.64 -3.38 5.99
C TYR A 105 10.44 -2.45 5.92
N ILE A 106 9.49 -2.67 6.83
CA ILE A 106 8.47 -1.67 7.16
C ILE A 106 9.12 -0.68 8.14
N LEU A 107 9.46 0.51 7.67
CA LEU A 107 10.12 1.52 8.51
C LEU A 107 9.16 2.17 9.50
N LYS A 108 7.96 2.50 9.02
CA LYS A 108 6.96 3.16 9.82
C LYS A 108 5.58 2.86 9.27
N THR A 109 4.65 2.61 10.18
CA THR A 109 3.23 2.46 9.87
C THR A 109 2.42 3.32 10.82
N ASP A 110 1.43 4.00 10.27
CA ASP A 110 0.24 4.43 10.98
C ASP A 110 -0.86 3.57 10.37
N TYR A 111 -1.27 2.52 11.09
CA TYR A 111 -2.16 1.48 10.57
C TYR A 111 -3.38 2.08 9.88
N ASP A 112 -3.86 3.23 10.35
CA ASP A 112 -5.05 3.86 9.80
C ASP A 112 -4.83 4.82 8.64
N ARG A 113 -3.58 5.19 8.35
CA ARG A 113 -3.28 6.28 7.42
C ARG A 113 -2.26 5.94 6.35
N TYR A 114 -1.12 5.36 6.72
CA TYR A 114 0.00 5.18 5.80
C TYR A 114 0.99 4.10 6.23
N VAL A 115 1.75 3.59 5.28
CA VAL A 115 2.90 2.72 5.52
C VAL A 115 4.09 3.16 4.67
N MET A 116 5.28 3.12 5.26
CA MET A 116 6.55 3.47 4.65
C MET A 116 7.46 2.24 4.60
N PHE A 117 7.90 1.87 3.40
CA PHE A 117 8.85 0.78 3.21
C PHE A 117 10.21 1.31 2.78
N HIS A 118 11.26 0.58 3.15
CA HIS A 118 12.60 0.70 2.57
C HIS A 118 13.03 -0.66 2.05
N LEU A 119 13.36 -0.69 0.76
CA LEU A 119 13.73 -1.86 -0.01
C LEU A 119 15.14 -1.66 -0.57
N VAL A 120 15.92 -2.73 -0.58
CA VAL A 120 17.21 -2.82 -1.27
C VAL A 120 17.12 -3.94 -2.30
N ASN A 121 17.43 -3.61 -3.55
CA ASN A 121 17.47 -4.55 -4.66
C ASN A 121 18.91 -4.98 -4.93
N PHE A 122 19.06 -6.24 -5.32
CA PHE A 122 20.31 -6.87 -5.72
C PHE A 122 20.09 -7.54 -7.08
N LYS A 123 20.77 -7.04 -8.12
CA LYS A 123 20.68 -7.59 -9.47
C LYS A 123 22.03 -7.50 -10.19
N ASN A 124 22.53 -8.63 -10.67
CA ASN A 124 23.74 -8.72 -11.50
C ASN A 124 24.98 -8.04 -10.88
N GLY A 125 25.15 -8.13 -9.55
CA GLY A 125 26.26 -7.49 -8.82
C GLY A 125 26.06 -6.00 -8.55
N GLU A 126 25.00 -5.39 -9.07
CA GLU A 126 24.58 -4.04 -8.73
C GLU A 126 23.53 -4.05 -7.61
N THR A 127 23.54 -2.98 -6.83
CA THR A 127 22.51 -2.71 -5.83
C THR A 127 21.97 -1.30 -5.97
N PHE A 128 20.72 -1.12 -5.55
CA PHE A 128 20.07 0.17 -5.40
C PHE A 128 18.97 0.04 -4.34
N GLN A 129 18.53 1.17 -3.80
CA GLN A 129 17.46 1.21 -2.80
C GLN A 129 16.25 1.93 -3.33
N VAL A 130 15.08 1.52 -2.85
CA VAL A 130 13.80 2.16 -3.12
C VAL A 130 13.09 2.37 -1.79
N MET A 131 12.51 3.54 -1.61
CA MET A 131 11.60 3.82 -0.50
C MET A 131 10.24 4.19 -1.07
N VAL A 132 9.17 3.71 -0.45
CA VAL A 132 7.80 3.99 -0.89
C VAL A 132 6.92 4.39 0.28
N LEU A 133 6.04 5.36 0.04
CA LEU A 133 4.98 5.81 0.93
C LEU A 133 3.63 5.45 0.31
N TYR A 134 2.90 4.56 0.97
CA TYR A 134 1.53 4.20 0.63
C TYR A 134 0.54 4.78 1.63
N SER A 135 -0.68 5.05 1.18
CA SER A 135 -1.76 5.58 2.01
C SER A 135 -3.06 4.83 1.80
N ARG A 136 -4.01 4.96 2.74
CA ARG A 136 -5.42 4.56 2.55
C ARG A 136 -6.26 5.63 1.83
N THR A 137 -5.71 6.83 1.62
CA THR A 137 -6.38 7.93 0.90
C THR A 137 -5.58 8.35 -0.32
N LYS A 138 -6.24 8.98 -1.30
CA LYS A 138 -5.61 9.41 -2.57
C LYS A 138 -4.44 10.37 -2.41
N ASP A 139 -4.36 11.05 -1.28
CA ASP A 139 -3.24 11.91 -0.92
C ASP A 139 -3.01 11.89 0.59
N LEU A 140 -1.85 12.41 1.01
CA LEU A 140 -1.44 12.63 2.38
C LEU A 140 -1.08 14.10 2.60
N SER A 141 -1.23 14.54 3.84
CA SER A 141 -0.83 15.87 4.25
C SER A 141 0.69 16.10 4.08
N SER A 142 1.08 17.36 3.85
CA SER A 142 2.46 17.74 3.55
C SER A 142 3.45 17.39 4.66
N ASP A 143 3.01 17.36 5.92
CA ASP A 143 3.81 16.93 7.07
C ASP A 143 4.23 15.44 6.97
N VAL A 144 3.33 14.56 6.50
CA VAL A 144 3.65 13.13 6.32
C VAL A 144 4.59 12.95 5.14
N LYS A 145 4.37 13.67 4.03
CA LYS A 145 5.29 13.66 2.87
C LYS A 145 6.67 14.20 3.24
N GLU A 146 6.74 15.28 4.02
CA GLU A 146 8.01 15.85 4.48
C GLU A 146 8.75 14.92 5.44
N LYS A 147 8.02 14.22 6.32
CA LYS A 147 8.60 13.18 7.18
C LYS A 147 9.18 12.03 6.37
N PHE A 148 8.51 11.61 5.29
CA PHE A 148 9.05 10.63 4.36
C PHE A 148 10.30 11.16 3.66
N ALA A 149 10.30 12.40 3.16
CA ALA A 149 11.45 13.01 2.51
C ALA A 149 12.69 13.04 3.43
N LYS A 150 12.52 13.41 4.71
CA LYS A 150 13.60 13.36 5.71
C LYS A 150 14.12 11.95 5.96
N LEU A 151 13.24 10.94 5.93
CA LEU A 151 13.66 9.54 6.04
C LEU A 151 14.47 9.11 4.81
N CYS A 152 14.09 9.54 3.60
CA CYS A 152 14.86 9.31 2.38
C CYS A 152 16.25 9.96 2.46
N GLU A 153 16.33 11.22 2.88
CA GLU A 153 17.61 11.92 3.08
C GLU A 153 18.51 11.19 4.08
N ALA A 154 17.93 10.67 5.18
CA ALA A 154 18.67 9.89 6.17
C ALA A 154 19.21 8.55 5.64
N HIS A 155 18.64 8.02 4.56
CA HIS A 155 19.14 6.83 3.85
C HIS A 155 20.01 7.18 2.63
N GLY A 156 20.36 8.46 2.45
CA GLY A 156 21.23 8.92 1.37
C GLY A 156 20.52 9.18 0.04
N ILE A 157 19.18 9.16 0.00
CA ILE A 157 18.41 9.51 -1.19
C ILE A 157 18.10 11.01 -1.17
N THR A 158 18.61 11.75 -2.16
CA THR A 158 18.40 13.20 -2.28
C THR A 158 16.97 13.53 -2.70
N ARG A 159 16.51 14.76 -2.43
CA ARG A 159 15.14 15.19 -2.77
C ARG A 159 14.84 15.16 -4.27
N ASP A 160 15.84 15.42 -5.10
CA ASP A 160 15.72 15.33 -6.56
C ASP A 160 15.51 13.90 -7.04
N ASN A 161 15.62 12.91 -6.16
CA ASN A 161 15.37 11.49 -6.42
C ASN A 161 14.07 10.98 -5.76
N ILE A 162 13.21 11.90 -5.32
CA ILE A 162 11.89 11.64 -4.75
C ILE A 162 10.82 12.08 -5.76
N ILE A 163 9.83 11.24 -6.02
CA ILE A 163 8.73 11.51 -6.95
C ILE A 163 7.40 11.44 -6.19
N ASP A 164 6.69 12.56 -6.16
CA ASP A 164 5.30 12.63 -5.67
C ASP A 164 4.34 12.21 -6.79
N LEU A 165 3.77 11.02 -6.64
CA LEU A 165 2.90 10.36 -7.63
C LEU A 165 1.56 11.06 -7.76
N THR A 166 1.12 11.75 -6.71
CA THR A 166 -0.15 12.51 -6.73
C THR A 166 -0.10 13.71 -7.68
N LYS A 167 1.10 14.13 -8.09
CA LYS A 167 1.34 15.24 -9.01
C LYS A 167 1.70 14.81 -10.43
N THR A 168 1.83 13.50 -10.70
CA THR A 168 2.26 13.01 -12.02
C THR A 168 1.13 12.89 -13.04
N GLY A 169 -0.12 13.18 -12.66
CA GLY A 169 -1.19 13.43 -13.64
C GLY A 169 -0.81 14.63 -14.49
N LYS A 170 -0.71 14.44 -15.81
CA LYS A 170 -0.31 15.49 -16.77
C LYS A 170 -1.04 16.79 -16.44
N SER A 171 -0.30 17.73 -15.85
CA SER A 171 -0.70 19.13 -15.73
C SER A 171 -0.65 19.77 -17.11
N GLY A 172 -1.52 19.31 -18.02
CA GLY A 172 -1.92 20.01 -19.22
C GLY A 172 -2.85 21.20 -18.91
N LEU A 173 -2.87 21.68 -17.67
CA LEU A 173 -3.42 22.99 -17.34
C LEU A 173 -2.42 24.05 -17.77
N THR A 174 -2.31 24.26 -19.08
CA THR A 174 -1.87 25.54 -19.62
C THR A 174 -2.89 26.58 -19.17
N TYR A 175 -2.62 27.20 -18.02
CA TYR A 175 -3.32 28.39 -17.58
C TYR A 175 -3.03 29.51 -18.59
N PHE A 176 -3.87 29.63 -19.61
CA PHE A 176 -3.97 30.88 -20.36
C PHE A 176 -4.71 31.87 -19.47
N SER A 177 -3.97 32.57 -18.60
CA SER A 177 -4.50 33.74 -17.90
C SER A 177 -4.70 34.88 -18.89
N HIS A 178 -5.77 34.81 -19.70
CA HIS A 178 -6.35 36.01 -20.30
C HIS A 178 -7.31 36.62 -19.26
N PRO A 179 -7.13 37.89 -18.84
CA PRO A 179 -7.75 38.41 -17.61
C PRO A 179 -9.28 38.55 -17.59
N GLU A 180 -10.03 38.17 -18.63
CA GLU A 180 -11.45 38.54 -18.70
C GLU A 180 -12.48 37.42 -18.82
N TYR A 181 -12.13 36.13 -18.85
CA TYR A 181 -13.14 35.07 -18.90
C TYR A 181 -12.78 33.87 -18.02
N TYR A 182 -13.46 33.74 -16.88
CA TYR A 182 -13.47 32.53 -16.07
C TYR A 182 -14.38 31.49 -16.74
N ILE A 183 -13.84 30.67 -17.64
CA ILE A 183 -14.51 29.43 -18.05
C ILE A 183 -13.67 28.30 -17.47
N ILE A 184 -14.16 27.72 -16.37
CA ILE A 184 -13.62 26.51 -15.78
C ILE A 184 -14.30 25.37 -16.55
N GLU A 185 -13.67 24.88 -17.62
CA GLU A 185 -14.13 23.66 -18.28
C GLU A 185 -13.87 22.45 -17.37
N GLU A 186 -14.88 21.60 -17.26
CA GLU A 186 -14.93 20.42 -16.41
C GLU A 186 -13.70 19.54 -16.61
N ILE A 187 -12.97 19.35 -15.51
CA ILE A 187 -11.88 18.38 -15.39
C ILE A 187 -12.49 17.00 -15.67
N ASN A 188 -12.14 16.43 -16.81
CA ASN A 188 -12.51 15.06 -17.17
C ASN A 188 -11.89 14.12 -16.13
N LEU A 189 -12.70 13.70 -15.15
CA LEU A 189 -12.26 12.89 -14.01
C LEU A 189 -11.67 11.54 -14.43
N GLY A 190 -11.85 11.13 -15.69
CA GLY A 190 -11.25 9.92 -16.27
C GLY A 190 -9.72 9.92 -16.27
N ASP A 191 -9.07 11.09 -16.30
CA ASP A 191 -7.61 11.17 -16.33
C ASP A 191 -6.96 10.91 -14.95
N TRP A 192 -7.72 10.94 -13.86
CA TRP A 192 -7.18 10.65 -12.52
C TRP A 192 -6.88 9.17 -12.30
N LEU A 193 -7.55 8.27 -13.05
CA LEU A 193 -7.17 6.85 -13.02
C LEU A 193 -5.76 6.69 -13.57
N SER A 194 -5.36 7.45 -14.60
CA SER A 194 -4.01 7.33 -15.17
C SER A 194 -2.85 7.60 -14.20
N ALA A 195 -3.11 8.33 -13.09
CA ALA A 195 -2.07 8.61 -12.10
C ALA A 195 -1.61 7.35 -11.35
N SER A 196 -2.45 6.32 -11.27
CA SER A 196 -2.14 5.04 -10.61
C SER A 196 -1.74 3.92 -11.57
N CYS A 197 -1.49 4.25 -12.85
CA CYS A 197 -2.00 3.42 -13.94
C CYS A 197 -3.54 3.53 -13.99
#